data_AF-A0A2T3A2I2-F1
#
_entry.id   AF-A0A2T3A2I2-F1
#
_cell.length_a   1.000
_cell.length_b   1.000
_cell.length_c   1.000
_cell.angle_alpha   90.00
_cell.angle_beta   90.00
_cell.angle_gamma   90.00
#
_symmetry.space_group_name_H-M   'P 1'
#
loop_
_entity.id
_entity.type
_entity.pdbx_description
1 polymer ?
#
loop_
_entity_poly.entity_id
_entity_poly.type
_entity_poly.pdbx_seq_one_letter_code
_entity_poly.pdbx_strand_id
1 'polypeptide(L)'
;MTWLSKTTTTLGFILVAHACYSAQEHSALQSLRATSTTVHITQPSTSLPVDISIETVVGLFLTVLGLVADMPTLRPIQWRAWAGKVEREGEQGFLKSNGDVETDFVGNPFRILETRPGFVDIRSQRKEFAEWVRNGGKS
;
A
#
# COMPACT_ATOMS: atom_id res chain seq x y z
N MET A 1 1.90 -4.48 10.66
CA MET A 1 0.84 -5.52 10.63
C MET A 1 0.27 -5.62 9.20
N THR A 2 1.14 -5.84 8.22
CA THR A 2 0.75 -5.81 6.79
C THR A 2 0.04 -7.07 6.34
N TRP A 3 0.30 -8.21 6.99
CA TRP A 3 -0.30 -9.49 6.60
C TRP A 3 -1.81 -9.52 6.79
N LEU A 4 -2.34 -9.04 7.93
CA LEU A 4 -3.78 -8.99 8.17
C LEU A 4 -4.50 -8.03 7.22
N SER A 5 -3.89 -6.89 6.92
CA SER A 5 -4.45 -5.94 5.96
C SER A 5 -4.51 -6.54 4.57
N LYS A 6 -3.40 -7.15 4.13
CA LYS A 6 -3.30 -7.80 2.82
C LYS A 6 -4.27 -8.97 2.68
N THR A 7 -4.39 -9.84 3.69
CA THR A 7 -5.35 -10.94 3.66
C THR A 7 -6.79 -10.44 3.62
N THR A 8 -7.12 -9.39 4.37
CA THR A 8 -8.44 -8.76 4.35
C THR A 8 -8.76 -8.17 2.97
N THR A 9 -7.82 -7.45 2.37
CA THR A 9 -7.96 -6.89 1.02
C THR A 9 -8.14 -8.00 -0.03
N THR A 10 -7.31 -9.05 0.01
CA THR A 10 -7.41 -10.19 -0.91
C THR A 10 -8.74 -10.91 -0.77
N LEU A 11 -9.20 -11.15 0.46
CA LEU A 11 -10.50 -11.76 0.72
C LEU A 11 -11.64 -10.88 0.19
N GLY A 12 -11.58 -9.56 0.42
CA GLY A 12 -12.52 -8.60 -0.14
C GLY A 12 -12.60 -8.68 -1.67
N PHE A 13 -11.47 -8.70 -2.36
CA PHE A 13 -11.43 -8.85 -3.82
C PHE A 13 -12.02 -10.18 -4.30
N ILE A 14 -11.75 -11.29 -3.60
CA ILE A 14 -12.34 -12.59 -3.94
C ILE A 14 -13.86 -12.54 -3.81
N LEU A 15 -14.40 -11.96 -2.74
CA LEU A 15 -15.84 -11.82 -2.54
C LEU A 15 -16.48 -10.94 -3.62
N VAL A 16 -15.86 -9.81 -3.97
CA VAL A 16 -16.36 -8.92 -5.03
C VAL A 16 -16.36 -9.63 -6.38
N ALA A 17 -15.29 -10.38 -6.71
CA ALA A 17 -15.21 -11.16 -7.94
C ALA A 17 -16.29 -12.25 -7.97
N HIS A 18 -16.51 -12.94 -6.85
CA HIS A 18 -17.56 -13.95 -6.72
C HIS A 18 -18.95 -13.35 -6.93
N ALA A 19 -19.28 -12.24 -6.26
CA ALA A 19 -20.58 -11.60 -6.41
C ALA A 19 -20.80 -11.03 -7.82
N CYS A 20 -19.74 -10.54 -8.48
CA CYS A 20 -19.79 -10.12 -9.88
C CYS A 20 -20.11 -11.30 -10.81
N TYR A 21 -19.47 -12.45 -10.58
CA TYR A 21 -19.77 -13.67 -11.31
C TYR A 21 -21.21 -14.13 -11.09
N SER A 22 -21.70 -14.16 -9.84
CA SER A 22 -23.09 -14.49 -9.52
C SER A 22 -24.09 -13.56 -10.21
N ALA A 23 -23.80 -12.25 -10.26
CA ALA A 23 -24.63 -11.27 -10.97
C ALA A 23 -24.65 -11.53 -12.49
N GLN A 24 -23.50 -11.91 -13.06
CA GLN A 24 -23.37 -12.24 -14.47
C GLN A 24 -24.14 -13.51 -14.84
N GLU A 25 -24.02 -14.59 -14.05
CA GLU A 25 -24.81 -15.81 -14.24
C GLU A 25 -26.31 -15.55 -14.11
N HIS A 26 -26.72 -14.81 -13.08
CA HIS A 26 -28.14 -14.43 -12.89
C HIS A 26 -28.68 -13.68 -14.11
N SER A 27 -27.93 -12.67 -14.59
CA SER A 27 -28.32 -11.88 -15.76
C SER A 27 -28.36 -12.71 -17.04
N ALA A 28 -27.39 -13.61 -17.24
CA ALA A 28 -27.33 -14.49 -18.40
C ALA A 28 -28.54 -15.46 -18.43
N LEU A 29 -28.84 -16.12 -17.30
CA LEU A 29 -30.00 -17.02 -17.18
C LEU A 29 -31.32 -16.28 -17.35
N GLN A 30 -31.43 -15.05 -16.84
CA GLN A 30 -32.62 -14.23 -17.02
C GLN A 30 -32.82 -13.84 -18.49
N SER A 31 -31.75 -13.46 -19.19
CA SER A 31 -31.80 -13.13 -20.62
C SER A 31 -32.21 -14.35 -21.48
N LEU A 32 -31.69 -15.54 -21.15
CA LEU A 32 -32.04 -16.79 -21.81
C LEU A 32 -33.50 -17.16 -21.57
N ARG A 33 -34.00 -17.03 -20.33
CA ARG A 33 -35.42 -17.25 -20.03
C ARG A 33 -36.30 -16.28 -20.81
N ALA A 34 -36.00 -14.99 -20.81
CA ALA A 34 -36.76 -13.98 -21.53
C ALA A 34 -36.86 -14.28 -23.04
N THR A 35 -35.79 -14.82 -23.63
CA THR A 35 -35.77 -15.25 -25.05
C THR A 35 -36.58 -16.53 -25.29
N SER A 36 -36.67 -17.41 -24.29
CA SER A 36 -37.38 -18.71 -24.38
C SER A 36 -38.89 -18.61 -24.09
N THR A 37 -39.32 -17.61 -23.29
CA THR A 37 -40.72 -17.45 -22.84
C THR A 37 -41.57 -16.54 -23.75
N THR A 38 -41.40 -16.58 -25.06
CA THR A 38 -42.25 -15.89 -26.05
C THR A 38 -43.76 -16.25 -26.00
N VAL A 39 -44.22 -17.02 -25.00
CA VAL A 39 -45.61 -17.48 -24.83
C VAL A 39 -46.21 -17.21 -23.43
N HIS A 40 -45.51 -16.63 -22.44
CA HIS A 40 -46.14 -16.36 -21.13
C HIS A 40 -45.98 -14.93 -20.59
N ILE A 41 -47.14 -14.32 -20.32
CA ILE A 41 -47.41 -12.96 -19.85
C ILE A 41 -47.00 -12.81 -18.38
N THR A 42 -45.70 -12.86 -18.09
CA THR A 42 -45.15 -12.46 -16.79
C THR A 42 -43.86 -11.69 -17.04
N GLN A 43 -43.87 -10.38 -16.75
CA GLN A 43 -42.68 -9.55 -16.86
C GLN A 43 -41.55 -10.16 -16.02
N PRO A 44 -40.37 -10.46 -16.59
CA PRO A 44 -39.25 -10.94 -15.80
C PRO A 44 -38.82 -9.83 -14.84
N SER A 45 -38.80 -10.12 -13.54
CA SER A 45 -38.31 -9.19 -12.51
C SER A 45 -36.80 -8.99 -12.69
N THR A 46 -36.39 -7.90 -13.35
CA THR A 46 -34.99 -7.57 -13.66
C THR A 46 -34.16 -7.12 -12.44
N SER A 47 -34.73 -7.16 -11.25
CA SER A 47 -34.05 -6.78 -10.01
C SER A 47 -33.02 -7.84 -9.62
N LEU A 48 -31.85 -7.38 -9.20
CA LEU A 48 -30.81 -8.25 -8.68
C LEU A 48 -31.26 -8.88 -7.35
N PRO A 49 -31.02 -10.18 -7.15
CA PRO A 49 -31.23 -10.84 -5.86
C PRO A 49 -30.54 -10.11 -4.70
N VAL A 50 -31.20 -10.13 -3.53
CA VAL A 50 -30.77 -9.40 -2.33
C VAL A 50 -29.49 -9.98 -1.74
N ASP A 51 -29.30 -11.30 -1.83
CA ASP A 51 -28.06 -11.99 -1.44
C ASP A 51 -26.84 -11.45 -2.21
N ILE A 52 -26.91 -11.37 -3.54
CA ILE A 52 -25.84 -10.82 -4.39
C ILE A 52 -25.56 -9.35 -4.03
N SER A 53 -26.62 -8.59 -3.72
CA SER A 53 -26.50 -7.19 -3.29
C SER A 53 -25.80 -7.06 -1.92
N ILE A 54 -26.06 -7.96 -0.97
CA ILE A 54 -25.40 -7.95 0.34
C ILE A 54 -23.94 -8.39 0.19
N GLU A 55 -23.68 -9.45 -0.58
CA GLU A 55 -22.32 -9.96 -0.82
C GLU A 55 -21.41 -8.90 -1.46
N THR A 56 -21.92 -8.17 -2.46
CA THR A 56 -21.18 -7.06 -3.08
C THR A 56 -20.86 -5.95 -2.09
N VAL A 57 -21.83 -5.54 -1.25
CA VAL A 57 -21.60 -4.49 -0.24
C VAL A 57 -20.58 -4.94 0.81
N VAL A 58 -20.68 -6.18 1.29
CA VAL A 58 -19.73 -6.73 2.29
C VAL A 58 -18.35 -6.89 1.68
N GLY A 59 -18.24 -7.43 0.46
CA GLY A 59 -16.97 -7.57 -0.26
C GLY A 59 -16.30 -6.22 -0.51
N LEU A 60 -17.07 -5.21 -0.93
CA LEU A 60 -16.58 -3.85 -1.12
C LEU A 60 -16.10 -3.24 0.20
N PHE A 61 -16.89 -3.38 1.26
CA PHE A 61 -16.53 -2.87 2.59
C PHE A 61 -15.20 -3.47 3.08
N LEU A 62 -15.04 -4.80 2.98
CA LEU A 62 -13.80 -5.47 3.38
C LEU A 62 -12.60 -5.05 2.52
N THR A 63 -12.81 -4.85 1.21
CA THR A 63 -11.78 -4.36 0.30
C THR A 63 -11.30 -2.97 0.72
N VAL A 64 -12.24 -2.04 0.94
CA VAL A 64 -11.90 -0.67 1.38
C VAL A 64 -11.24 -0.68 2.75
N LEU A 65 -11.74 -1.47 3.69
CA LEU A 65 -11.16 -1.59 5.04
C LEU A 65 -9.71 -2.09 4.97
N GLY A 66 -9.46 -3.16 4.21
CA GLY A 66 -8.12 -3.71 4.02
C GLY A 66 -7.17 -2.74 3.32
N LEU A 67 -7.65 -1.94 2.35
CA LEU A 67 -6.84 -0.92 1.69
C LEU A 67 -6.48 0.24 2.64
N VAL A 68 -7.45 0.72 3.42
CA VAL A 68 -7.23 1.80 4.40
C VAL A 68 -6.28 1.35 5.51
N ALA A 69 -6.39 0.10 5.96
CA ALA A 69 -5.52 -0.45 7.00
C ALA A 69 -4.06 -0.71 6.54
N ASP A 70 -3.79 -0.83 5.22
CA ASP A 70 -2.43 -1.02 4.68
C ASP A 70 -1.73 0.33 4.44
N MET A 71 -2.40 1.45 4.68
CA MET A 71 -1.83 2.78 4.46
C MET A 71 -0.67 3.05 5.43
N PRO A 72 0.44 3.62 4.94
CA PRO A 72 1.55 4.03 5.80
C PRO A 72 1.10 5.14 6.75
N THR A 73 1.68 5.16 7.95
CA THR A 73 1.38 6.21 8.93
C THR A 73 1.77 7.58 8.38
N LEU A 74 0.87 8.56 8.51
CA LEU A 74 1.14 9.93 8.09
C LEU A 74 2.35 10.51 8.81
N ARG A 75 3.12 11.29 8.07
CA ARG A 75 4.29 11.98 8.64
C ARG A 75 3.86 13.20 9.45
N PRO A 76 4.63 13.52 10.50
CA PRO A 76 4.43 14.78 11.21
C PRO A 76 4.63 15.96 10.27
N ILE A 77 3.69 16.90 10.28
CA ILE A 77 3.74 18.13 9.48
C ILE A 77 4.85 19.07 9.98
N GLN A 78 5.14 19.04 11.28
CA GLN A 78 6.12 19.90 11.91
C GLN A 78 7.54 19.35 11.73
N TRP A 79 8.43 20.17 11.17
CA TRP A 79 9.81 19.79 10.89
C TRP A 79 10.60 19.40 12.13
N ARG A 80 10.36 20.05 13.27
CA ARG A 80 10.99 19.67 14.56
C ARG A 80 10.61 18.25 14.99
N ALA A 81 9.36 17.86 14.77
CA ALA A 81 8.84 16.55 15.15
C ALA A 81 9.35 15.48 14.17
N TRP A 82 9.45 15.81 12.88
CA TRP A 82 10.09 14.96 11.89
C TRP A 82 11.57 14.74 12.19
N ALA A 83 12.34 15.82 12.40
CA ALA A 83 13.77 15.75 12.70
C ALA A 83 14.04 14.92 13.96
N GLY A 84 13.32 15.17 15.05
CA GLY A 84 13.45 14.37 16.28
C GLY A 84 13.06 12.90 16.09
N LYS A 85 12.09 12.59 15.22
CA LYS A 85 11.75 11.20 14.87
C LYS A 85 12.87 10.53 14.08
N VAL A 86 13.41 11.21 13.07
CA VAL A 86 14.52 10.72 12.23
C VAL A 86 15.79 10.49 13.06
N GLU A 87 16.12 11.39 13.99
CA GLU A 87 17.27 11.23 14.89
C GLU A 87 17.11 10.03 15.83
N ARG A 88 15.89 9.80 16.35
CA ARG A 88 15.62 8.70 17.28
C ARG A 88 15.57 7.33 16.59
N GLU A 89 14.94 7.26 15.42
CA GLU A 89 14.63 6.00 14.75
C GLU A 89 15.67 5.66 13.65
N GLY A 90 16.48 6.63 13.23
CA GLY A 90 17.48 6.48 12.17
C GLY A 90 16.86 6.04 10.84
N GLU A 91 17.68 5.59 9.89
CA GLU A 91 17.19 4.99 8.64
C GLU A 91 16.47 3.66 8.87
N GLN A 92 16.83 2.95 9.95
CA GLN A 92 16.28 1.64 10.30
C GLN A 92 14.79 1.68 10.66
N GLY A 93 14.31 2.80 11.22
CA GLY A 93 12.89 2.98 11.53
C GLY A 93 12.00 3.25 10.31
N PHE A 94 12.59 3.48 9.15
CA PHE A 94 11.87 3.73 7.89
C PHE A 94 12.11 2.61 6.86
N LEU A 95 12.56 1.45 7.33
CA LEU A 95 12.63 0.27 6.47
C LEU A 95 11.23 -0.31 6.26
N LYS A 96 10.88 -0.54 5.00
CA LYS A 96 9.72 -1.34 4.63
C LYS A 96 9.93 -2.79 5.08
N SER A 97 8.86 -3.57 5.09
CA SER A 97 8.91 -5.00 5.47
C SER A 97 9.78 -5.86 4.55
N ASN A 98 10.21 -5.33 3.40
CA ASN A 98 11.13 -5.97 2.46
C ASN A 98 12.61 -5.56 2.68
N GLY A 99 12.91 -4.71 3.67
CA GLY A 99 14.25 -4.22 3.95
C GLY A 99 14.68 -3.01 3.12
N ASP A 100 13.84 -2.51 2.21
CA ASP A 100 14.13 -1.29 1.47
C ASP A 100 13.78 -0.06 2.32
N VAL A 101 14.58 1.00 2.20
CA VAL A 101 14.25 2.31 2.74
C VAL A 101 12.96 2.80 2.08
N GLU A 102 12.05 3.35 2.87
CA GLU A 102 10.82 3.95 2.37
C GLU A 102 11.15 4.95 1.25
N THR A 103 10.51 4.79 0.08
CA THR A 103 10.82 5.53 -1.16
C THR A 103 10.75 7.04 -1.00
N ASP A 104 10.01 7.48 -0.01
CA ASP A 104 9.76 8.88 0.26
C ASP A 104 10.55 9.38 1.47
N PHE A 105 11.50 8.60 2.01
CA PHE A 105 12.31 9.02 3.13
C PHE A 105 13.17 10.23 2.73
N VAL A 106 12.86 11.40 3.30
CA VAL A 106 13.57 12.67 3.02
C VAL A 106 14.81 12.84 3.92
N GLY A 107 15.03 11.93 4.88
CA GLY A 107 16.13 12.04 5.84
C GLY A 107 16.03 13.26 6.75
N ASN A 108 17.14 13.59 7.41
CA ASN A 108 17.24 14.82 8.21
C ASN A 108 17.22 16.04 7.27
N PRO A 109 16.22 16.94 7.36
CA PRO A 109 16.15 18.12 6.50
C PRO A 109 17.31 19.10 6.74
N PHE A 110 17.92 19.09 7.92
CA PHE A 110 19.05 19.96 8.28
C PHE A 110 20.42 19.32 8.01
N ARG A 111 20.46 18.11 7.45
CA ARG A 111 21.69 17.38 7.16
C ARG A 111 22.72 18.22 6.41
N ILE A 112 22.28 19.07 5.47
CA ILE A 112 23.19 19.93 4.70
C ILE A 112 23.84 21.04 5.55
N LEU A 113 23.13 21.55 6.56
CA LEU A 113 23.65 22.56 7.48
C LEU A 113 24.57 21.96 8.54
N GLU A 114 24.32 20.71 8.92
CA GLU A 114 25.14 19.96 9.88
C GLU A 114 26.42 19.44 9.24
N THR A 115 26.31 18.75 8.09
CA THR A 115 27.46 18.15 7.39
C THR A 115 28.31 19.17 6.65
N ARG A 116 27.74 20.34 6.33
CA ARG A 116 28.41 21.45 5.64
C ARG A 116 29.33 20.97 4.52
N PRO A 117 28.80 20.30 3.48
CA PRO A 117 29.62 19.63 2.47
C PRO A 117 30.59 20.60 1.76
N GLY A 118 30.24 21.88 1.65
CA GLY A 118 31.12 22.92 1.08
C GLY A 118 32.29 23.36 1.96
N PHE A 119 32.31 22.99 3.24
CA PHE A 119 33.37 23.34 4.20
C PHE A 119 34.20 22.12 4.65
N VAL A 120 34.02 20.97 3.99
CA VAL A 120 34.79 19.77 4.28
C VAL A 120 36.24 20.00 3.88
N ASP A 121 37.17 19.63 4.76
CA ASP A 121 38.59 19.62 4.43
C ASP A 121 38.90 18.45 3.48
N ILE A 122 38.94 18.78 2.19
CA ILE A 122 39.20 17.81 1.12
C ILE A 122 40.60 17.19 1.27
N ARG A 123 41.57 17.89 1.86
CA ARG A 123 42.95 17.39 1.97
C ARG A 123 43.06 16.35 3.08
N SER A 124 42.42 16.58 4.22
CA SER A 124 42.40 15.60 5.31
C SER A 124 41.66 14.33 4.90
N GLN A 125 40.50 14.44 4.24
CA GLN A 125 39.75 13.25 3.78
C GLN A 125 40.51 12.41 2.76
N ARG A 126 41.24 13.06 1.84
CA ARG A 126 42.11 12.33 0.88
C ARG A 126 43.22 11.57 1.59
N LYS A 127 43.77 12.14 2.66
CA LYS A 127 44.81 11.49 3.47
C LYS A 127 44.24 10.29 4.23
N GLU A 128 43.11 10.46 4.91
CA GLU A 128 42.41 9.35 5.58
C GLU A 128 42.09 8.21 4.61
N PHE A 129 41.55 8.53 3.43
CA PHE A 129 41.26 7.53 2.41
C PHE A 129 42.53 6.79 1.97
N ALA A 130 43.63 7.50 1.73
CA ALA A 130 44.90 6.89 1.36
C ALA A 130 45.47 5.97 2.46
N GLU A 131 45.32 6.37 3.73
CA GLU A 131 45.72 5.55 4.88
C GLU A 131 44.83 4.31 5.04
N TRP A 132 43.53 4.44 4.83
CA TRP A 132 42.58 3.31 4.83
C TRP A 132 42.89 2.30 3.71
N VAL A 133 43.18 2.78 2.49
CA VAL A 133 43.61 1.92 1.37
C VAL A 133 44.92 1.20 1.72
N ARG A 134 45.89 1.89 2.32
CA ARG A 134 47.17 1.30 2.76
C ARG A 134 46.97 0.21 3.82
N ASN A 135 45.96 0.36 4.67
CA ASN A 135 45.62 -0.62 5.72
C ASN A 135 44.72 -1.77 5.21
N GLY A 136 44.49 -1.88 3.90
CA GLY A 136 43.79 -3.00 3.29
C GLY A 136 42.28 -3.01 3.53
N GLY A 137 41.67 -1.83 3.75
CA GLY A 137 40.22 -1.70 3.87
C GLY A 137 39.63 -2.15 5.20
N LYS A 138 40.47 -2.47 6.19
CA LYS A 138 40.02 -2.79 7.55
C LYS A 138 39.74 -1.49 8.30
N SER A 139 38.46 -1.22 8.54
CA SER A 139 37.98 -0.23 9.51
C SER A 139 37.89 -0.87 10.89
#